data_AF-A0AAI8SXR5-F1
#
_entry.id   AF-A0AAI8SXR5-F1
#
_cell.length_a   1.000
_cell.length_b   1.000
_cell.length_c   1.000
_cell.angle_alpha   90.00
_cell.angle_beta   90.00
_cell.angle_gamma   90.00
#
_symmetry.space_group_name_H-M   'P 1'
#
loop_
_entity.id
_entity.type
_entity.pdbx_description
1 polymer ?
#
loop_
_entity_poly.entity_id
_entity_poly.type
_entity_poly.pdbx_seq_one_letter_code
_entity_poly.pdbx_strand_id
1 'polypeptide(L)'
;MGGRFSGGSPPSGGIKREAVDPRYSKAMADLTAMRARGDVDQSDFEAARDILRKRYRVAAQSPPPKPQAQPAASATSVSDVGRNKRVGVTLAILFAVFAASKACSGSDHASIEAGKCFSVWDGSSSDLVAKVKDRLRDPDSFEHVRTKSTPNANGYRTVLMEYRAKNGFGGYNTAIAVGSLNTANCTIVDSSFVAQ
;
A
#
# COMPACT_ATOMS: atom_id res chain seq x y z
N MET A 1 -23.67 -53.86 -46.34
CA MET A 1 -24.48 -52.89 -45.58
C MET A 1 -23.55 -52.24 -44.55
N GLY A 2 -23.21 -50.95 -44.67
CA GLY A 2 -23.86 -49.83 -43.95
C GLY A 2 -23.26 -49.69 -42.55
N GLY A 3 -22.76 -48.57 -42.04
CA GLY A 3 -22.72 -47.19 -42.50
C GLY A 3 -21.80 -46.36 -41.58
N ARG A 4 -21.61 -45.08 -41.94
CA ARG A 4 -20.81 -44.05 -41.27
C ARG A 4 -21.25 -43.81 -39.82
N PHE A 5 -20.29 -43.51 -38.93
CA PHE A 5 -20.45 -42.52 -37.88
C PHE A 5 -19.22 -41.60 -37.83
N SER A 6 -19.43 -40.35 -38.25
CA SER A 6 -18.61 -39.21 -37.85
C SER A 6 -18.84 -38.92 -36.38
N GLY A 7 -17.77 -38.63 -35.65
CA GLY A 7 -17.84 -38.13 -34.29
C GLY A 7 -16.48 -37.62 -33.86
N GLY A 8 -16.17 -36.38 -34.24
CA GLY A 8 -15.01 -35.67 -33.72
C GLY A 8 -15.14 -35.45 -32.21
N SER A 9 -14.03 -35.53 -31.51
CA SER A 9 -13.84 -34.85 -30.23
C SER A 9 -12.44 -34.22 -30.24
N PRO A 10 -12.34 -32.94 -29.81
CA PRO A 10 -11.19 -32.10 -30.08
C PRO A 10 -9.98 -32.47 -29.20
N PRO A 11 -8.76 -32.01 -29.55
CA PRO A 11 -7.64 -32.06 -28.63
C PRO A 11 -8.04 -31.31 -27.36
N SER A 12 -7.85 -31.95 -26.20
CA SER A 12 -7.94 -31.27 -24.91
C SER A 12 -6.89 -30.18 -24.90
N GLY A 13 -7.29 -28.98 -25.33
CA GLY A 13 -6.51 -27.77 -25.25
C GLY A 13 -6.18 -27.57 -23.78
N GLY A 14 -4.97 -27.95 -23.40
CA GLY A 14 -4.40 -27.57 -22.13
C GLY A 14 -4.48 -26.05 -22.07
N ILE A 15 -5.43 -25.55 -21.28
CA ILE A 15 -5.45 -24.16 -20.87
C ILE A 15 -4.10 -24.00 -20.19
N LYS A 16 -3.16 -23.35 -20.88
CA LYS A 16 -1.93 -22.87 -20.25
C LYS A 16 -2.43 -22.03 -19.08
N ARG A 17 -2.34 -22.58 -17.86
CA ARG A 17 -2.59 -21.81 -16.65
C ARG A 17 -1.52 -20.74 -16.71
N GLU A 18 -1.89 -19.55 -17.19
CA GLU A 18 -1.07 -18.36 -17.12
C GLU A 18 -0.53 -18.32 -15.69
N ALA A 19 0.76 -18.61 -15.52
CA ALA A 19 1.35 -18.71 -14.21
C ALA A 19 1.22 -17.33 -13.59
N VAL A 20 0.37 -17.21 -12.56
CA VAL A 20 0.20 -15.97 -11.81
C VAL A 20 1.58 -15.56 -11.31
N ASP A 21 1.95 -14.29 -11.53
CA ASP A 21 3.26 -13.76 -11.16
C ASP A 21 3.62 -14.16 -9.71
N PRO A 22 4.79 -14.78 -9.46
CA PRO A 22 5.20 -15.18 -8.12
C PRO A 22 5.27 -14.02 -7.12
N ARG A 23 5.38 -12.78 -7.60
CA ARG A 23 5.32 -11.57 -6.77
C ARG A 23 3.90 -11.28 -6.28
N TYR A 24 2.88 -11.58 -7.10
CA TYR A 24 1.48 -11.46 -6.69
C TYR A 24 1.11 -12.47 -5.61
N SER A 25 1.53 -13.73 -5.74
CA SER A 25 1.23 -14.76 -4.75
C SER A 25 1.87 -14.45 -3.39
N LYS A 26 3.13 -13.98 -3.39
CA LYS A 26 3.81 -13.53 -2.18
C LYS A 26 3.11 -12.32 -1.54
N ALA A 27 2.75 -11.31 -2.33
CA ALA A 27 2.06 -10.13 -1.82
C ALA A 27 0.69 -10.46 -1.20
N MET A 28 -0.05 -11.40 -1.81
CA MET A 28 -1.31 -11.90 -1.25
C MET A 28 -1.11 -12.70 0.03
N ALA A 29 -0.05 -13.50 0.14
CA ALA A 29 0.30 -14.23 1.35
C ALA A 29 0.67 -13.28 2.51
N ASP A 30 1.51 -12.28 2.22
CA ASP A 30 1.92 -11.26 3.19
C ASP A 30 0.70 -10.45 3.70
N LEU A 31 -0.19 -10.04 2.79
CA LEU A 31 -1.44 -9.33 3.13
C LEU A 31 -2.41 -10.21 3.96
N THR A 32 -2.47 -11.51 3.67
CA THR A 32 -3.29 -12.47 4.43
C THR A 32 -2.74 -12.68 5.84
N ALA A 33 -1.41 -12.73 5.99
CA ALA A 33 -0.76 -12.84 7.28
C ALA A 33 -0.99 -11.59 8.15
N MET A 34 -0.97 -10.39 7.56
CA MET A 34 -1.29 -9.14 8.26
C MET A 34 -2.72 -9.15 8.82
N ARG A 35 -3.69 -9.57 8.00
CA ARG A 35 -5.09 -9.73 8.45
C ARG A 35 -5.21 -10.78 9.55
N ALA A 36 -4.50 -11.91 9.44
CA ALA A 36 -4.54 -12.96 10.45
C ALA A 36 -3.97 -12.51 11.82
N ARG A 37 -3.02 -11.56 11.80
CA ARG A 37 -2.48 -10.92 13.02
C ARG A 37 -3.35 -9.78 13.55
N GLY A 38 -4.36 -9.33 12.79
CA GLY A 38 -5.17 -8.17 13.13
C GLY A 38 -4.52 -6.82 12.82
N ASP A 39 -3.43 -6.80 12.04
CA ASP A 39 -2.73 -5.57 11.64
C ASP A 39 -3.53 -4.77 10.59
N VAL A 40 -4.52 -5.40 9.93
CA VAL A 40 -5.28 -4.85 8.80
C VAL A 40 -6.75 -5.28 8.89
N ASP A 41 -7.66 -4.31 8.82
CA ASP A 41 -9.11 -4.53 8.83
C ASP A 41 -9.61 -5.15 7.51
N GLN A 42 -10.81 -5.74 7.54
CA GLN A 42 -11.40 -6.42 6.38
C GLN A 42 -11.55 -5.51 5.15
N SER A 43 -11.95 -4.26 5.35
CA SER A 43 -12.07 -3.26 4.28
C SER A 43 -10.74 -2.98 3.62
N ASP A 44 -9.70 -2.88 4.43
CA ASP A 44 -8.36 -2.48 4.00
C ASP A 44 -7.67 -3.64 3.29
N PHE A 45 -7.91 -4.86 3.76
CA PHE A 45 -7.53 -6.09 3.06
C PHE A 45 -8.14 -6.16 1.66
N GLU A 46 -9.42 -5.80 1.51
CA GLU A 46 -10.11 -5.84 0.22
C GLU A 46 -9.61 -4.75 -0.74
N ALA A 47 -9.37 -3.54 -0.24
CA ALA A 47 -8.78 -2.45 -1.00
C ALA A 47 -7.36 -2.78 -1.48
N ALA A 48 -6.51 -3.29 -0.58
CA ALA A 48 -5.14 -3.70 -0.91
C ALA A 48 -5.11 -4.82 -1.94
N ARG A 49 -5.99 -5.82 -1.82
CA ARG A 49 -6.15 -6.89 -2.81
C ARG A 49 -6.53 -6.34 -4.20
N ASP A 50 -7.46 -5.40 -4.28
CA ASP A 50 -7.89 -4.79 -5.56
C ASP A 50 -6.75 -4.01 -6.23
N ILE A 51 -5.94 -3.30 -5.45
CA ILE A 51 -4.75 -2.61 -5.95
C ILE A 51 -3.72 -3.60 -6.52
N LEU A 52 -3.41 -4.67 -5.78
CA LEU A 52 -2.47 -5.70 -6.24
C LEU A 52 -2.97 -6.35 -7.54
N ARG A 53 -4.25 -6.69 -7.59
CA ARG A 53 -4.89 -7.24 -8.78
C ARG A 53 -4.71 -6.35 -10.01
N LYS A 54 -5.04 -5.05 -9.90
CA LYS A 54 -4.93 -4.08 -11.01
C LYS A 54 -3.49 -3.96 -11.47
N ARG A 55 -2.54 -3.91 -10.53
CA ARG A 55 -1.10 -3.79 -10.81
C ARG A 55 -0.54 -4.99 -11.56
N TYR A 56 -0.89 -6.20 -11.14
CA TYR A 56 -0.40 -7.44 -11.74
C TYR A 56 -1.30 -7.96 -12.88
N ARG A 57 -2.32 -7.19 -13.28
CA ARG A 57 -3.30 -7.54 -14.34
C ARG A 57 -3.90 -8.95 -14.16
N VAL A 58 -4.12 -9.36 -12.91
CA VAL A 58 -4.64 -10.69 -12.59
C VAL A 58 -6.17 -10.70 -12.76
N ALA A 59 -6.70 -11.64 -13.55
CA ALA A 59 -8.13 -11.84 -13.74
C ALA A 59 -8.86 -12.19 -12.43
N ALA A 60 -10.18 -12.00 -12.36
CA ALA A 60 -10.94 -12.25 -11.13
C ALA A 60 -11.03 -13.75 -10.92
N GLN A 61 -10.15 -14.29 -10.09
CA GLN A 61 -10.46 -15.54 -9.45
C GLN A 61 -11.56 -15.24 -8.44
N SER A 62 -12.68 -15.92 -8.62
CA SER A 62 -13.76 -15.99 -7.64
C SER A 62 -13.16 -16.23 -6.26
N PRO A 63 -13.69 -15.59 -5.20
CA PRO A 63 -13.18 -15.80 -3.85
C PRO A 63 -13.07 -17.31 -3.59
N PRO A 64 -11.96 -17.79 -2.99
CA PRO A 64 -11.79 -19.20 -2.71
C PRO A 64 -12.99 -19.72 -1.91
N PRO A 65 -13.46 -20.96 -2.17
CA PRO A 65 -14.60 -21.50 -1.45
C PRO A 65 -14.29 -21.45 0.04
N LYS A 66 -15.22 -20.87 0.81
CA LYS A 66 -15.16 -20.82 2.27
C LYS A 66 -14.74 -22.20 2.79
N PRO A 67 -13.66 -22.31 3.57
CA PRO A 67 -13.47 -23.48 4.42
C PRO A 67 -14.69 -23.59 5.34
N GLN A 68 -15.47 -24.65 5.16
CA GLN A 68 -16.63 -24.97 5.96
C GLN A 68 -16.18 -25.51 7.33
N ALA A 69 -16.69 -24.87 8.41
CA ALA A 69 -17.13 -25.41 9.72
C ALA A 69 -16.16 -26.33 10.54
N GLN A 70 -15.94 -26.20 11.86
CA GLN A 70 -16.82 -25.91 13.04
C GLN A 70 -15.95 -26.04 14.34
N PRO A 71 -16.44 -25.89 15.61
CA PRO A 71 -17.61 -25.15 16.14
C PRO A 71 -17.32 -24.30 17.42
N ALA A 72 -18.28 -23.40 17.71
CA ALA A 72 -18.79 -22.94 19.01
C ALA A 72 -17.83 -22.56 20.17
N ALA A 73 -17.80 -21.26 20.50
CA ALA A 73 -18.21 -20.80 21.85
C ALA A 73 -18.44 -19.27 21.88
N SER A 74 -19.69 -18.91 22.18
CA SER A 74 -20.15 -17.65 22.82
C SER A 74 -19.99 -16.34 22.05
N ALA A 75 -21.01 -16.07 21.23
CA ALA A 75 -21.50 -14.73 21.02
C ALA A 75 -22.18 -14.21 22.30
N THR A 76 -21.88 -12.97 22.67
CA THR A 76 -22.81 -12.11 23.42
C THR A 76 -22.91 -10.78 22.69
N SER A 77 -23.80 -10.75 21.70
CA SER A 77 -24.45 -9.51 21.27
C SER A 77 -25.65 -9.29 22.18
N VAL A 78 -25.60 -8.25 23.02
CA VAL A 78 -26.82 -7.68 23.61
C VAL A 78 -26.70 -6.17 23.61
N SER A 79 -27.46 -5.54 22.72
CA SER A 79 -28.16 -4.28 22.98
C SER A 79 -29.19 -4.11 21.88
N ASP A 80 -30.28 -4.86 22.07
CA ASP A 80 -31.57 -4.59 21.45
C ASP A 80 -32.14 -3.34 22.13
N VAL A 81 -32.24 -2.22 21.42
CA VAL A 81 -33.10 -1.11 21.82
C VAL A 81 -34.15 -0.93 20.73
N GLY A 82 -35.21 -1.72 20.87
CA GLY A 82 -36.57 -1.21 20.99
C GLY A 82 -37.00 -0.21 19.92
N ARG A 83 -37.48 -0.74 18.80
CA ARG A 83 -38.27 -0.01 17.81
C ARG A 83 -39.71 0.15 18.32
N ASN A 84 -40.05 1.32 18.85
CA ASN A 84 -41.44 1.71 19.12
C ASN A 84 -41.79 3.03 18.43
N LYS A 85 -42.53 2.91 17.31
CA LYS A 85 -43.21 4.03 16.67
C LYS A 85 -44.22 4.63 17.64
N ARG A 86 -44.00 5.87 18.10
CA ARG A 86 -45.07 6.78 18.50
C ARG A 86 -44.77 8.17 17.94
N VAL A 87 -45.68 8.62 17.10
CA VAL A 87 -45.77 9.94 16.50
C VAL A 87 -45.91 10.98 17.61
N GLY A 88 -45.13 12.05 17.56
CA GLY A 88 -45.24 13.16 18.49
C GLY A 88 -44.25 14.27 18.12
N VAL A 89 -44.77 15.33 17.53
CA VAL A 89 -44.05 16.55 17.14
C VAL A 89 -43.42 17.21 18.36
N THR A 90 -42.09 17.39 18.36
CA THR A 90 -41.43 18.51 19.06
C THR A 90 -40.23 19.00 18.23
N LEU A 91 -40.53 20.03 17.44
CA LEU A 91 -39.64 21.07 16.92
C LEU A 91 -38.78 21.68 18.06
N ALA A 92 -37.58 22.16 17.74
CA ALA A 92 -36.74 23.11 18.52
C ALA A 92 -35.45 22.62 19.23
N ILE A 93 -34.68 21.67 18.68
CA ILE A 93 -33.22 21.56 18.99
C ILE A 93 -32.43 21.20 17.72
N LEU A 94 -32.60 21.97 16.64
CA LEU A 94 -31.84 21.80 15.39
C LEU A 94 -30.90 22.97 15.06
N PHE A 95 -30.68 23.92 15.98
CA PHE A 95 -29.91 25.14 15.67
C PHE A 95 -28.87 25.60 16.71
N ALA A 96 -28.57 24.85 17.78
CA ALA A 96 -27.64 25.32 18.82
C ALA A 96 -26.53 24.32 19.22
N VAL A 97 -26.14 23.39 18.33
CA VAL A 97 -24.92 22.58 18.50
C VAL A 97 -24.06 22.58 17.22
N PHE A 98 -24.22 23.59 16.36
CA PHE A 98 -23.44 23.74 15.11
C PHE A 98 -22.41 24.89 15.19
N ALA A 99 -21.93 25.24 16.39
CA ALA A 99 -21.04 26.39 16.59
C ALA A 99 -19.82 26.09 17.49
N ALA A 100 -19.32 24.85 17.53
CA ALA A 100 -18.12 24.51 18.31
C ALA A 100 -17.23 23.39 17.71
N SER A 101 -17.25 23.18 16.40
CA SER A 101 -16.37 22.22 15.71
C SER A 101 -15.35 22.88 14.79
N LYS A 102 -15.17 24.20 14.84
CA LYS A 102 -14.19 24.93 14.01
C LYS A 102 -12.79 25.02 14.65
N ALA A 103 -12.33 23.94 15.28
CA ALA A 103 -10.98 23.85 15.83
C ALA A 103 -10.44 22.41 15.82
N CYS A 104 -10.40 21.77 14.65
CA CYS A 104 -9.53 20.63 14.33
C CYS A 104 -9.40 20.55 12.80
N SER A 105 -8.56 21.39 12.20
CA SER A 105 -8.01 21.13 10.87
C SER A 105 -6.51 21.30 10.97
N GLY A 106 -5.87 20.32 11.60
CA GLY A 106 -4.45 20.09 11.44
C GLY A 106 -4.23 19.38 10.10
N SER A 107 -3.52 20.05 9.19
CA SER A 107 -2.38 19.46 8.47
C SER A 107 -2.54 18.19 7.60
N ASP A 108 -3.71 17.82 7.09
CA ASP A 108 -3.80 16.55 6.32
C ASP A 108 -3.39 16.62 4.84
N HIS A 109 -3.24 17.81 4.25
CA HIS A 109 -2.90 17.93 2.82
C HIS A 109 -1.40 17.81 2.51
N ALA A 110 -0.51 18.12 3.46
CA ALA A 110 0.94 18.07 3.24
C ALA A 110 1.49 16.63 3.18
N SER A 111 0.80 15.69 3.82
CA SER A 111 1.20 14.28 3.92
C SER A 111 0.91 13.51 2.63
N ILE A 112 -0.22 13.80 1.99
CA ILE A 112 -0.68 13.10 0.78
C ILE A 112 0.15 13.51 -0.44
N GLU A 113 0.50 14.79 -0.57
CA GLU A 113 1.36 15.29 -1.64
C GLU A 113 2.78 14.71 -1.58
N ALA A 114 3.26 14.39 -0.39
CA ALA A 114 4.57 13.76 -0.21
C ALA A 114 4.56 12.30 -0.68
N GLY A 115 3.48 11.56 -0.40
CA GLY A 115 3.38 10.12 -0.67
C GLY A 115 3.56 9.74 -2.14
N LYS A 116 3.17 10.62 -3.08
CA LYS A 116 3.33 10.35 -4.52
C LYS A 116 4.78 10.35 -5.00
N CYS A 117 5.67 11.04 -4.29
CA CYS A 117 7.08 11.19 -4.64
C CYS A 117 7.96 10.08 -4.07
N PHE A 118 7.40 9.26 -3.18
CA PHE A 118 8.08 8.12 -2.60
C PHE A 118 7.55 6.83 -3.20
N SER A 119 8.44 5.88 -3.34
CA SER A 119 8.12 4.52 -3.69
C SER A 119 7.18 3.91 -2.64
N VAL A 120 6.12 3.26 -3.10
CA VAL A 120 5.16 2.55 -2.23
C VAL A 120 5.79 1.30 -1.60
N TRP A 121 6.93 0.81 -2.11
CA TRP A 121 7.50 -0.47 -1.70
C TRP A 121 8.57 -0.35 -0.61
N ASP A 122 9.43 0.66 -0.66
CA ASP A 122 10.49 0.93 0.33
C ASP A 122 10.46 2.36 0.90
N GLY A 123 9.62 3.25 0.35
CA GLY A 123 9.62 4.66 0.72
C GLY A 123 10.83 5.44 0.21
N SER A 124 11.61 4.93 -0.75
CA SER A 124 12.71 5.69 -1.35
C SER A 124 12.21 6.74 -2.36
N SER A 125 12.98 7.80 -2.53
CA SER A 125 12.77 8.77 -3.62
C SER A 125 13.67 8.39 -4.78
N SER A 126 13.09 8.08 -5.95
CA SER A 126 13.85 7.61 -7.11
C SER A 126 14.92 8.60 -7.57
N ASP A 127 14.63 9.91 -7.50
CA ASP A 127 15.57 10.96 -7.88
C ASP A 127 16.74 11.08 -6.89
N LEU A 128 16.45 10.97 -5.59
CA LEU A 128 17.51 10.97 -4.56
C LEU A 128 18.38 9.71 -4.64
N VAL A 129 17.78 8.55 -4.92
CA VAL A 129 18.50 7.29 -5.14
C VAL A 129 19.43 7.40 -6.35
N ALA A 130 18.96 7.97 -7.47
CA ALA A 130 19.79 8.19 -8.65
C ALA A 130 21.00 9.08 -8.30
N LYS A 131 20.78 10.21 -7.64
CA LYS A 131 21.86 11.12 -7.20
C LYS A 131 22.86 10.47 -6.25
N VAL A 132 22.42 9.55 -5.37
CA VAL A 132 23.34 8.77 -4.53
C VAL A 132 24.16 7.81 -5.38
N LYS A 133 23.51 7.01 -6.24
CA LYS A 133 24.18 6.02 -7.08
C LYS A 133 25.24 6.64 -7.99
N ASP A 134 24.97 7.81 -8.55
CA ASP A 134 25.92 8.55 -9.39
C ASP A 134 27.22 8.93 -8.65
N ARG A 135 27.18 9.01 -7.31
CA ARG A 135 28.36 9.31 -6.47
C ARG A 135 29.04 8.07 -5.90
N LEU A 136 28.38 6.91 -5.94
CA LEU A 136 28.95 5.68 -5.44
C LEU A 136 29.97 5.11 -6.42
N ARG A 137 31.07 4.58 -5.88
CA ARG A 137 32.06 3.86 -6.68
C ARG A 137 31.50 2.54 -7.24
N ASP A 138 30.60 1.92 -6.47
CA ASP A 138 29.87 0.71 -6.84
C ASP A 138 28.36 0.99 -6.66
N PRO A 139 27.65 1.42 -7.72
CA PRO A 139 26.23 1.80 -7.63
C PRO A 139 25.30 0.60 -7.39
N ASP A 140 25.75 -0.61 -7.70
CA ASP A 140 24.99 -1.85 -7.48
C ASP A 140 25.02 -2.28 -6.01
N SER A 141 26.01 -1.79 -5.25
CA SER A 141 26.09 -2.01 -3.81
C SER A 141 25.12 -1.18 -2.95
N PHE A 142 24.33 -0.29 -3.58
CA PHE A 142 23.39 0.57 -2.86
C PHE A 142 22.24 -0.23 -2.23
N GLU A 143 22.06 -0.05 -0.92
CA GLU A 143 20.96 -0.60 -0.13
C GLU A 143 20.21 0.53 0.56
N HIS A 144 18.92 0.67 0.28
CA HIS A 144 18.05 1.60 1.00
C HIS A 144 17.73 1.08 2.40
N VAL A 145 17.87 1.92 3.42
CA VAL A 145 17.58 1.57 4.82
C VAL A 145 16.28 2.23 5.28
N ARG A 146 16.19 3.56 5.14
CA ARG A 146 15.02 4.33 5.57
C ARG A 146 15.00 5.70 4.91
N THR A 147 13.81 6.21 4.63
CA THR A 147 13.59 7.62 4.29
C THR A 147 12.76 8.30 5.37
N LYS A 148 13.15 9.51 5.76
CA LYS A 148 12.33 10.45 6.54
C LYS A 148 12.07 11.67 5.69
N SER A 149 10.86 12.22 5.74
CA SER A 149 10.56 13.49 5.08
C SER A 149 9.89 14.46 6.04
N THR A 150 10.36 15.70 6.03
CA THR A 150 9.80 16.78 6.84
C THR A 150 9.29 17.87 5.89
N PRO A 151 8.05 18.34 6.04
CA PRO A 151 7.56 19.47 5.25
C PRO A 151 8.43 20.71 5.51
N ASN A 152 8.77 21.43 4.44
CA ASN A 152 9.37 22.75 4.52
C ASN A 152 8.34 23.78 4.00
N ALA A 153 8.62 25.07 4.20
CA ALA A 153 7.85 26.13 3.59
C ALA A 153 7.96 26.08 2.05
N ASN A 154 6.97 26.65 1.37
CA ASN A 154 6.99 26.94 -0.08
C ASN A 154 6.91 25.72 -1.02
N GLY A 155 6.25 24.63 -0.61
CA GLY A 155 6.03 23.47 -1.50
C GLY A 155 7.28 22.61 -1.73
N TYR A 156 8.24 22.71 -0.80
CA TYR A 156 9.39 21.84 -0.71
C TYR A 156 9.32 20.96 0.54
N ARG A 157 10.00 19.83 0.52
CA ARG A 157 10.17 18.93 1.67
C ARG A 157 11.62 18.55 1.81
N THR A 158 12.14 18.57 3.02
CA THR A 158 13.46 18.02 3.30
C THR A 158 13.33 16.50 3.41
N VAL A 159 14.08 15.80 2.57
CA VAL A 159 14.14 14.33 2.53
C VAL A 159 15.49 13.91 3.07
N LEU A 160 15.47 12.99 4.02
CA LEU A 160 16.65 12.38 4.60
C LEU A 160 16.57 10.88 4.35
N MET A 161 17.50 10.36 3.56
CA MET A 161 17.60 8.96 3.18
C MET A 161 18.85 8.35 3.78
N GLU A 162 18.65 7.37 4.64
CA GLU A 162 19.70 6.50 5.15
C GLU A 162 19.90 5.33 4.19
N TYR A 163 21.16 5.08 3.84
CA TYR A 163 21.53 4.01 2.92
C TYR A 163 22.84 3.37 3.32
N ARG A 164 23.05 2.14 2.82
CA ARG A 164 24.32 1.42 2.91
C ARG A 164 24.91 1.25 1.53
N ALA A 165 26.23 1.32 1.43
CA ALA A 165 26.95 1.07 0.18
C ALA A 165 28.36 0.55 0.45
N LYS A 166 28.94 -0.11 -0.55
CA LYS A 166 30.30 -0.62 -0.47
C LYS A 166 31.32 0.50 -0.56
N ASN A 167 32.26 0.52 0.38
CA ASN A 167 33.36 1.47 0.44
C ASN A 167 34.57 0.98 -0.37
N GLY A 168 35.60 1.83 -0.50
CA GLY A 168 36.83 1.51 -1.24
C GLY A 168 37.67 0.38 -0.65
N PHE A 169 37.40 -0.05 0.58
CA PHE A 169 38.09 -1.14 1.27
C PHE A 169 37.32 -2.47 1.21
N GLY A 170 36.17 -2.50 0.52
CA GLY A 170 35.36 -3.70 0.32
C GLY A 170 34.34 -3.98 1.42
N GLY A 171 34.24 -3.13 2.46
CA GLY A 171 33.21 -3.19 3.49
C GLY A 171 31.98 -2.35 3.15
N TYR A 172 30.89 -2.50 3.91
CA TYR A 172 29.69 -1.66 3.78
C TYR A 172 29.69 -0.55 4.82
N ASN A 173 29.48 0.69 4.38
CA ASN A 173 29.29 1.85 5.26
C ASN A 173 27.86 2.35 5.19
N THR A 174 27.35 2.83 6.32
CA THR A 174 26.07 3.54 6.39
C THR A 174 26.31 5.03 6.21
N ALA A 175 25.50 5.67 5.37
CA ALA A 175 25.59 7.09 5.07
C ALA A 175 24.19 7.70 4.97
N ILE A 176 24.14 9.03 5.04
CA ILE A 176 22.91 9.82 4.97
C ILE A 176 22.99 10.73 3.75
N ALA A 177 21.97 10.64 2.89
CA ALA A 177 21.72 11.62 1.84
C ALA A 177 20.58 12.54 2.28
N VAL A 178 20.80 13.83 2.20
CA VAL A 178 19.80 14.87 2.47
C VAL A 178 19.49 15.57 1.16
N GLY A 179 18.22 15.81 0.87
CA GLY A 179 17.84 16.60 -0.29
C GLY A 179 16.57 17.42 -0.09
N SER A 180 16.44 18.49 -0.87
CA SER A 180 15.23 19.30 -0.94
C SER A 180 14.36 18.83 -2.11
N LEU A 181 13.23 18.20 -1.78
CA LEU A 181 12.25 17.64 -2.72
C LEU A 181 11.19 18.68 -3.05
N ASN A 182 10.99 18.96 -4.32
CA ASN A 182 9.84 19.71 -4.79
C ASN A 182 8.61 18.81 -4.83
N THR A 183 7.58 19.12 -4.04
CA THR A 183 6.36 18.29 -3.95
C THR A 183 5.49 18.31 -5.20
N ALA A 184 5.68 19.26 -6.12
CA ALA A 184 4.87 19.33 -7.35
C ALA A 184 5.35 18.35 -8.42
N ASN A 185 6.67 18.27 -8.65
CA ASN A 185 7.29 17.48 -9.72
C ASN A 185 8.17 16.32 -9.22
N CYS A 186 8.27 16.13 -7.91
CA CYS A 186 9.07 15.09 -7.26
C CYS A 186 10.57 15.12 -7.60
N THR A 187 11.12 16.29 -7.93
CA THR A 187 12.57 16.45 -8.20
C THR A 187 13.33 16.94 -6.97
N ILE A 188 14.58 16.51 -6.82
CA ILE A 188 15.50 16.99 -5.79
C ILE A 188 16.31 18.15 -6.36
N VAL A 189 16.08 19.36 -5.83
CA VAL A 189 16.74 20.60 -6.27
C VAL A 189 18.09 20.84 -5.59
N ASP A 190 18.26 20.35 -4.35
CA ASP A 190 19.52 20.42 -3.61
C ASP A 190 19.78 19.08 -2.93
N SER A 191 21.02 18.63 -2.90
CA SER A 191 21.41 17.34 -2.33
C SER A 191 22.79 17.41 -1.66
N SER A 192 22.85 17.00 -0.41
CA SER A 192 24.06 16.86 0.40
C SER A 192 24.22 15.42 0.88
N PHE A 193 25.45 14.94 0.99
CA PHE A 193 25.76 13.55 1.34
C PHE A 193 26.73 13.57 2.50
N VAL A 194 26.35 12.91 3.59
CA VAL A 194 27.12 12.83 4.83
C VAL A 194 27.44 11.35 5.07
N ALA A 195 28.70 10.98 4.85
CA ALA A 195 29.21 9.68 5.27
C ALA A 195 29.53 9.75 6.77
N GLN A 196 29.17 8.70 7.50
CA GLN A 196 29.54 8.52 8.92
C GLN A 196 30.84 7.73 9.02
#